data_AF-A0A932ARR4-F1
#
_entry.id   AF-A0A932ARR4-F1
#
_cell.length_a   1.000
_cell.length_b   1.000
_cell.length_c   1.000
_cell.angle_alpha   90.00
_cell.angle_beta   90.00
_cell.angle_gamma   90.00
#
_symmetry.space_group_name_H-M   'P 1'
#
loop_
_entity.id
_entity.type
_entity.pdbx_description
1 polymer ?
#
loop_
_entity_poly.entity_id
_entity_poly.type
_entity_poly.pdbx_seq_one_letter_code
_entity_poly.pdbx_strand_id
1 'polypeptide(L)'
;MTLTRTQVSALLADHGLSPSRALGQNFVVDPNTVRRIARLAGVGPGDHVVEIGAGLGSLTLALAEAGADVTAVEIDRRLVPILRTVVEPSGVRVLEGDALRLDWTGVLGHHPGPWVLVANLPYNVATPLVLDLLDEVPEISRMLVMVQREVGERLAAAPGREAYGIPSVKVAYWATARVVGRVGPDVFVPRPRVESALVSIERRPAPATDAPPARLFDLVRAGFGQRRKMLRRSLAGLVGPDGFAAAGIRPDARAEELAVQDWGRLASVGPPLPPQPAPQPALPPQPASQPAPAEGAARLPARSGRRGRTRPNRSR
;
A
#
# COMPACT_ATOMS: atom_id res chain seq x y z
N MET A 1 9.94 12.34 23.39
CA MET A 1 8.68 13.00 23.82
C MET A 1 7.84 13.31 22.59
N THR A 2 6.58 12.87 22.56
CA THR A 2 5.62 13.11 21.44
C THR A 2 5.27 14.60 21.27
N LEU A 3 4.89 15.00 20.05
CA LEU A 3 4.58 16.40 19.73
C LEU A 3 3.21 16.86 20.26
N THR A 4 3.18 18.08 20.79
CA THR A 4 1.95 18.82 21.16
C THR A 4 1.46 19.69 20.01
N ARG A 5 0.22 20.21 20.13
CA ARG A 5 -0.37 21.18 19.19
C ARG A 5 0.54 22.38 18.93
N THR A 6 1.07 22.99 19.99
CA THR A 6 1.93 24.17 19.88
C THR A 6 3.22 23.85 19.10
N GLN A 7 3.84 22.70 19.36
CA GLN A 7 5.04 22.26 18.66
C GLN A 7 4.76 21.97 17.18
N VAL A 8 3.65 21.28 16.86
CA VAL A 8 3.26 21.03 15.46
C VAL A 8 3.02 22.33 14.70
N SER A 9 2.31 23.29 15.31
CA SER A 9 2.08 24.60 14.69
C SER A 9 3.38 25.39 14.49
N ALA A 10 4.28 25.37 15.48
CA ALA A 10 5.60 26.02 15.38
C ALA A 10 6.45 25.40 14.26
N LEU A 11 6.58 24.06 14.22
CA LEU A 11 7.33 23.35 13.19
C LEU A 11 6.84 23.69 11.78
N LEU A 12 5.53 23.75 11.57
CA LEU A 12 4.96 24.13 10.28
C LEU A 12 5.28 25.60 9.94
N ALA A 13 5.13 26.52 10.90
CA ALA A 13 5.38 27.95 10.70
C ALA A 13 6.86 28.24 10.39
N ASP A 14 7.78 27.64 11.16
CA ASP A 14 9.23 27.83 11.01
C ASP A 14 9.75 27.39 9.63
N HIS A 15 9.05 26.43 9.00
CA HIS A 15 9.37 25.92 7.67
C HIS A 15 8.49 26.53 6.56
N GLY A 16 7.64 27.50 6.88
CA GLY A 16 6.72 28.12 5.91
C GLY A 16 5.72 27.14 5.29
N LEU A 17 5.38 26.06 6.01
CA LEU A 17 4.50 25.01 5.54
C LEU A 17 3.08 25.18 6.06
N SER A 18 2.13 24.72 5.27
CA SER A 18 0.74 24.56 5.67
C SER A 18 0.25 23.15 5.34
N PRO A 19 -0.70 22.60 6.13
CA PRO A 19 -1.25 21.29 5.87
C PRO A 19 -1.89 21.20 4.47
N SER A 20 -1.47 20.21 3.69
CA SER A 20 -1.96 19.99 2.34
C SER A 20 -3.31 19.31 2.32
N ARG A 21 -4.34 20.02 1.80
CA ARG A 21 -5.66 19.43 1.54
C ARG A 21 -5.61 18.34 0.47
N ALA A 22 -4.75 18.49 -0.54
CA ALA A 22 -4.61 17.53 -1.63
C ALA A 22 -4.06 16.17 -1.15
N LEU A 23 -3.17 16.21 -0.14
CA LEU A 23 -2.63 15.00 0.51
C LEU A 23 -3.48 14.53 1.70
N GLY A 24 -4.60 15.20 1.99
CA GLY A 24 -5.47 14.84 3.11
C GLY A 24 -4.80 14.94 4.49
N GLN A 25 -3.80 15.80 4.66
CA GLN A 25 -3.00 15.89 5.88
C GLN A 25 -3.86 16.36 7.07
N ASN A 26 -3.91 15.53 8.11
CA ASN A 26 -4.46 15.85 9.43
C ASN A 26 -3.48 15.28 10.47
N PHE A 27 -2.68 16.15 11.09
CA PHE A 27 -1.66 15.75 12.05
C PHE A 27 -2.28 15.48 13.41
N VAL A 28 -1.97 14.34 14.02
CA VAL A 28 -2.37 14.04 15.41
C VAL A 28 -1.51 14.89 16.35
N VAL A 29 -2.15 15.67 17.22
CA VAL A 29 -1.49 16.64 18.12
C VAL A 29 -1.74 16.37 19.60
N ASP A 30 -2.33 15.21 19.93
CA ASP A 30 -2.58 14.77 21.29
C ASP A 30 -1.67 13.58 21.67
N PRO A 31 -0.72 13.77 22.60
CA PRO A 31 0.16 12.72 23.13
C PRO A 31 -0.57 11.48 23.64
N ASN A 32 -1.72 11.65 24.30
CA ASN A 32 -2.46 10.53 24.88
C ASN A 32 -3.07 9.66 23.78
N THR A 33 -3.55 10.27 22.70
CA THR A 33 -4.08 9.58 21.53
C THR A 33 -3.00 8.75 20.84
N VAL A 34 -1.81 9.32 20.55
CA VAL A 34 -0.74 8.55 19.88
C VAL A 34 -0.21 7.40 20.74
N ARG A 35 -0.07 7.59 22.06
CA ARG A 35 0.28 6.49 22.98
C ARG A 35 -0.80 5.43 23.06
N ARG A 36 -2.08 5.83 23.02
CA ARG A 36 -3.20 4.89 22.94
C ARG A 36 -3.18 4.09 21.64
N ILE A 37 -2.84 4.71 20.51
CA ILE A 37 -2.69 4.03 19.21
C ILE A 37 -1.55 2.99 19.31
N ALA A 38 -0.36 3.37 19.77
CA ALA A 38 0.75 2.43 19.96
C ALA A 38 0.36 1.24 20.86
N ARG A 39 -0.31 1.49 22.00
CA ARG A 39 -0.79 0.42 22.88
C ARG A 39 -1.81 -0.50 22.19
N LEU A 40 -2.76 0.06 21.44
CA LEU A 40 -3.76 -0.75 20.71
C LEU A 40 -3.17 -1.53 19.54
N ALA A 41 -2.04 -1.08 18.99
CA ALA A 41 -1.31 -1.82 17.97
C ALA A 41 -0.59 -3.04 18.58
N GLY A 42 -0.42 -3.06 19.91
CA GLY A 42 0.30 -4.10 20.62
C GLY A 42 1.77 -4.14 20.19
N VAL A 43 2.37 -2.96 20.00
CA VAL A 43 3.79 -2.82 19.68
C VAL A 43 4.61 -2.61 20.95
N GLY A 44 5.81 -3.18 20.97
CA GLY A 44 6.76 -3.05 22.06
C GLY A 44 8.19 -3.38 21.64
N PRO A 45 9.09 -3.63 22.62
CA PRO A 45 10.47 -4.01 22.35
C PRO A 45 10.56 -5.26 21.48
N GLY A 46 11.32 -5.17 20.38
CA GLY A 46 11.54 -6.27 19.43
C GLY A 46 10.53 -6.38 18.30
N ASP A 47 9.47 -5.57 18.29
CA ASP A 47 8.58 -5.45 17.13
C ASP A 47 9.22 -4.57 16.04
N HIS A 48 9.17 -5.03 14.79
CA HIS A 48 9.45 -4.22 13.62
C HIS A 48 8.16 -3.56 13.12
N VAL A 49 8.16 -2.23 13.08
CA VAL A 49 6.99 -1.42 12.76
C VAL A 49 7.25 -0.61 11.51
N VAL A 50 6.33 -0.69 10.55
CA VAL A 50 6.23 0.30 9.48
C VAL A 50 5.11 1.29 9.79
N GLU A 51 5.44 2.57 9.78
CA GLU A 51 4.47 3.65 9.81
C GLU A 51 4.27 4.26 8.43
N ILE A 52 3.02 4.37 7.97
CA ILE A 52 2.69 5.04 6.70
C ILE A 52 1.99 6.38 6.99
N GLY A 53 2.52 7.45 6.39
CA GLY A 53 2.02 8.82 6.59
C GLY A 53 2.47 9.40 7.91
N ALA A 54 3.78 9.32 8.19
CA ALA A 54 4.38 9.74 9.46
C ALA A 54 4.22 11.24 9.75
N GLY A 55 4.05 12.07 8.71
CA GLY A 55 3.86 13.51 8.83
C GLY A 55 5.04 14.16 9.55
N LEU A 56 4.75 14.82 10.68
CA LEU A 56 5.76 15.47 11.53
C LEU A 56 6.35 14.54 12.60
N GLY A 57 5.86 13.29 12.71
CA GLY A 57 6.44 12.29 13.61
C GLY A 57 5.71 12.09 14.94
N SER A 58 4.52 12.67 15.15
CA SER A 58 3.80 12.53 16.44
C SER A 58 3.54 11.08 16.82
N LEU A 59 3.06 10.27 15.88
CA LEU A 59 2.81 8.84 16.08
C LEU A 59 4.12 8.04 16.03
N THR A 60 5.02 8.38 15.11
CA THR A 60 6.38 7.81 15.02
C THR A 60 7.11 7.81 16.35
N LEU A 61 7.12 8.95 17.04
CA LEU A 61 7.76 9.09 18.35
C LEU A 61 7.08 8.23 19.43
N ALA A 62 5.76 8.05 19.35
CA ALA A 62 5.03 7.20 20.30
C ALA A 62 5.31 5.71 20.07
N LEU A 63 5.51 5.31 18.81
CA LEU A 63 5.91 3.95 18.43
C LEU A 63 7.34 3.65 18.91
N ALA A 64 8.27 4.59 18.68
CA ALA A 64 9.64 4.47 19.18
C ALA A 64 9.71 4.51 20.72
N GLU A 65 8.90 5.36 21.38
CA GLU A 65 8.78 5.41 22.85
C GLU A 65 8.28 4.07 23.44
N ALA A 66 7.51 3.29 22.68
CA ALA A 66 7.09 1.94 23.06
C ALA A 66 8.22 0.89 22.92
N GLY A 67 9.37 1.24 22.35
CA GLY A 67 10.51 0.36 22.15
C GLY A 67 10.53 -0.38 20.80
N ALA A 68 9.63 -0.04 19.88
CA ALA A 68 9.61 -0.64 18.55
C ALA A 68 10.76 -0.13 17.66
N ASP A 69 11.21 -0.97 16.74
CA ASP A 69 12.08 -0.57 15.64
C ASP A 69 11.23 -0.04 14.49
N VAL A 70 11.30 1.27 14.23
CA VAL A 70 10.34 1.97 13.37
C VAL A 70 10.95 2.37 12.03
N THR A 71 10.30 1.97 10.95
CA THR A 71 10.46 2.53 9.62
C THR A 71 9.28 3.45 9.29
N ALA A 72 9.53 4.75 9.19
CA ALA A 72 8.54 5.77 8.87
C ALA A 72 8.55 6.12 7.38
N VAL A 73 7.40 6.02 6.72
CA VAL A 73 7.19 6.38 5.31
C VAL A 73 6.40 7.68 5.21
N GLU A 74 6.92 8.64 4.45
CA GLU A 74 6.26 9.92 4.17
C GLU A 74 6.34 10.30 2.69
N ILE A 75 5.21 10.72 2.13
CA ILE A 75 5.08 11.09 0.70
C ILE A 75 5.38 12.57 0.46
N ASP A 76 5.10 13.44 1.43
CA ASP A 76 5.39 14.87 1.33
C ASP A 76 6.88 15.13 1.59
N ARG A 77 7.65 15.19 0.51
CA ARG A 77 9.08 15.54 0.51
C ARG A 77 9.44 16.78 1.33
N ARG A 78 8.49 17.70 1.57
CA ARG A 78 8.71 18.91 2.39
C ARG A 78 8.73 18.60 3.88
N LEU A 79 8.01 17.56 4.31
CA LEU A 79 7.97 17.11 5.70
C LEU A 79 9.15 16.19 6.04
N VAL A 80 9.68 15.44 5.07
CA VAL A 80 10.75 14.46 5.29
C VAL A 80 11.98 15.03 6.03
N PRO A 81 12.54 16.21 5.68
CA PRO A 81 13.65 16.79 6.43
C PRO A 81 13.28 17.12 7.89
N ILE A 82 12.06 17.61 8.11
CA ILE A 82 11.54 17.95 9.45
C ILE A 82 11.38 16.68 10.27
N LEU A 83 10.73 15.66 9.69
CA LEU A 83 10.53 14.36 10.30
C LEU A 83 11.87 13.75 10.72
N ARG A 84 12.87 13.73 9.82
CA ARG A 84 14.23 13.23 10.12
C ARG A 84 14.83 13.92 11.35
N THR A 85 14.77 15.25 11.42
CA THR A 85 15.27 16.00 12.59
C THR A 85 14.49 15.65 13.86
N VAL A 86 13.16 15.55 13.78
CA VAL A 86 12.31 15.25 14.93
C VAL A 86 12.59 13.85 15.50
N VAL A 87 12.87 12.87 14.65
CA VAL A 87 13.01 11.46 15.06
C VAL A 87 14.46 10.97 15.17
N GLU A 88 15.44 11.80 14.82
CA GLU A 88 16.87 11.46 14.88
C GLU A 88 17.28 10.85 16.24
N PRO A 89 16.87 11.41 17.40
CA PRO A 89 17.27 10.85 18.69
C PRO A 89 16.66 9.48 19.00
N SER A 90 15.68 9.04 18.20
CA SER A 90 14.92 7.80 18.41
C SER A 90 15.37 6.67 17.48
N GLY A 91 16.38 6.87 16.63
CA GLY A 91 16.91 5.83 15.74
C GLY A 91 15.96 5.38 14.64
N VAL A 92 14.92 6.16 14.34
CA VAL A 92 13.88 5.81 13.36
C VAL A 92 14.44 5.89 11.94
N ARG A 93 14.17 4.87 11.13
CA ARG A 93 14.47 4.88 9.69
C ARG A 93 13.40 5.67 8.94
N VAL A 94 13.77 6.75 8.25
CA VAL A 94 12.81 7.58 7.47
C VAL A 94 12.97 7.36 5.96
N LEU A 95 11.89 6.94 5.32
CA LEU A 95 11.77 6.73 3.88
C LEU A 95 10.84 7.77 3.25
N GLU A 96 11.32 8.43 2.21
CA GLU A 96 10.50 9.27 1.34
C GLU A 96 9.90 8.41 0.24
N GLY A 97 8.57 8.39 0.10
CA GLY A 97 7.93 7.64 -0.97
C GLY A 97 6.41 7.55 -0.89
N ASP A 98 5.81 7.22 -2.02
CA ASP A 98 4.39 6.84 -2.10
C ASP A 98 4.23 5.37 -1.73
N ALA A 99 3.57 5.11 -0.61
CA ALA A 99 3.33 3.76 -0.09
C ALA A 99 2.62 2.82 -1.08
N LEU A 100 1.84 3.36 -2.03
CA LEU A 100 1.21 2.58 -3.11
C LEU A 100 2.19 2.13 -4.20
N ARG A 101 3.44 2.61 -4.17
CA ARG A 101 4.44 2.40 -5.23
C ARG A 101 5.79 1.93 -4.69
N LEU A 102 5.92 1.77 -3.38
CA LEU A 102 7.15 1.30 -2.77
C LEU A 102 7.39 -0.18 -3.10
N ASP A 103 8.65 -0.53 -3.29
CA ASP A 103 9.09 -1.92 -3.27
C ASP A 103 9.10 -2.41 -1.83
N TRP A 104 7.97 -2.99 -1.40
CA TRP A 104 7.80 -3.50 -0.04
C TRP A 104 8.75 -4.65 0.30
N THR A 105 9.14 -5.45 -0.70
CA THR A 105 10.13 -6.54 -0.49
C THR A 105 11.48 -5.94 -0.08
N GLY A 106 11.95 -4.92 -0.80
CA GLY A 106 13.18 -4.22 -0.47
C GLY A 106 13.09 -3.41 0.83
N VAL A 107 11.95 -2.77 1.08
CA VAL A 107 11.72 -1.98 2.29
C VAL A 107 11.74 -2.84 3.54
N LEU A 108 11.05 -4.00 3.54
CA LEU A 108 10.92 -4.85 4.72
C LEU A 108 12.04 -5.91 4.83
N GLY A 109 12.69 -6.28 3.73
CA GLY A 109 13.65 -7.38 3.66
C GLY A 109 14.95 -7.21 4.46
N HIS A 110 15.19 -6.05 5.06
CA HIS A 110 16.31 -5.83 5.99
C HIS A 110 16.09 -6.46 7.37
N HIS A 111 14.85 -6.82 7.72
CA HIS A 111 14.54 -7.62 8.91
C HIS A 111 13.70 -8.84 8.53
N PRO A 112 14.18 -10.06 8.85
CA PRO A 112 13.38 -11.25 8.70
C PRO A 112 12.28 -11.30 9.78
N GLY A 113 11.09 -11.72 9.41
CA GLY A 113 10.00 -11.95 10.35
C GLY A 113 8.80 -11.03 10.15
N PRO A 114 7.79 -11.15 11.03
CA PRO A 114 6.54 -10.42 10.89
C PRO A 114 6.72 -8.94 11.20
N TRP A 115 6.13 -8.11 10.34
CA TRP A 115 6.02 -6.68 10.53
C TRP A 115 4.63 -6.29 11.05
N VAL A 116 4.59 -5.19 11.80
CA VAL A 116 3.34 -4.51 12.21
C VAL A 116 3.23 -3.20 11.45
N LEU A 117 2.11 -2.98 10.78
CA LEU A 117 1.80 -1.69 10.18
C LEU A 117 0.98 -0.84 11.13
N VAL A 118 1.39 0.40 11.37
CA VAL A 118 0.59 1.39 12.10
C VAL A 118 0.45 2.64 11.27
N ALA A 119 -0.76 3.16 11.07
CA ALA A 119 -0.90 4.33 10.19
C ALA A 119 -2.08 5.23 10.55
N ASN A 120 -1.91 6.52 10.32
CA ASN A 120 -2.99 7.50 10.24
C ASN A 120 -3.23 7.83 8.77
N LEU A 121 -4.08 7.05 8.11
CA LEU A 121 -4.16 7.07 6.65
C LEU A 121 -5.02 8.22 6.12
N PRO A 122 -4.55 8.94 5.08
CA PRO A 122 -5.39 9.90 4.38
C PRO A 122 -6.61 9.23 3.76
N TYR A 123 -7.74 9.92 3.81
CA TYR A 123 -9.06 9.31 3.58
C TYR A 123 -9.28 8.80 2.16
N ASN A 124 -8.62 9.40 1.17
CA ASN A 124 -8.72 9.03 -0.24
C ASN A 124 -7.88 7.81 -0.63
N VAL A 125 -6.88 7.42 0.19
CA VAL A 125 -5.96 6.31 -0.14
C VAL A 125 -6.06 5.13 0.83
N ALA A 126 -6.75 5.29 1.96
CA ALA A 126 -6.77 4.30 3.02
C ALA A 126 -7.26 2.91 2.59
N THR A 127 -8.40 2.83 1.90
CA THR A 127 -8.97 1.54 1.47
C THR A 127 -8.08 0.82 0.46
N PRO A 128 -7.71 1.41 -0.70
CA PRO A 128 -6.85 0.71 -1.66
C PRO A 128 -5.53 0.29 -1.03
N LEU A 129 -4.86 1.16 -0.27
CA LEU A 129 -3.59 0.83 0.37
C LEU A 129 -3.69 -0.40 1.29
N VAL A 130 -4.68 -0.45 2.19
CA VAL A 130 -4.85 -1.60 3.08
C VAL A 130 -5.09 -2.88 2.29
N LEU A 131 -5.90 -2.81 1.24
CA LEU A 131 -6.26 -3.98 0.43
C LEU A 131 -5.10 -4.47 -0.44
N ASP A 132 -4.27 -3.57 -0.96
CA ASP A 132 -3.11 -3.91 -1.78
C ASP A 132 -2.00 -4.50 -0.91
N LEU A 133 -1.75 -3.93 0.28
CA LEU A 133 -0.83 -4.53 1.25
C LEU A 133 -1.28 -5.92 1.71
N LEU A 134 -2.59 -6.15 1.85
CA LEU A 134 -3.10 -7.49 2.15
C LEU A 134 -2.84 -8.49 1.03
N ASP A 135 -2.92 -8.07 -0.24
CA ASP A 135 -2.64 -8.94 -1.38
C ASP A 135 -1.14 -9.19 -1.58
N GLU A 136 -0.31 -8.16 -1.42
CA GLU A 136 1.05 -8.12 -1.98
C GLU A 136 2.16 -8.23 -0.92
N VAL A 137 1.87 -7.96 0.36
CA VAL A 137 2.89 -7.84 1.42
C VAL A 137 2.59 -8.80 2.57
N PRO A 138 2.92 -10.10 2.42
CA PRO A 138 2.62 -11.12 3.42
C PRO A 138 3.41 -10.95 4.73
N GLU A 139 4.53 -10.25 4.71
CA GLU A 139 5.36 -9.95 5.89
C GLU A 139 4.59 -9.08 6.90
N ILE A 140 3.65 -8.24 6.44
CA ILE A 140 2.77 -7.48 7.33
C ILE A 140 1.70 -8.42 7.89
N SER A 141 1.92 -8.83 9.13
CA SER A 141 1.06 -9.78 9.86
C SER A 141 -0.08 -9.09 10.62
N ARG A 142 0.16 -7.87 11.09
CA ARG A 142 -0.77 -7.07 11.90
C ARG A 142 -0.82 -5.65 11.35
N MET A 143 -2.01 -5.06 11.32
CA MET A 143 -2.20 -3.66 11.00
C MET A 143 -3.06 -2.98 12.06
N LEU A 144 -2.68 -1.78 12.49
CA LEU A 144 -3.55 -0.85 13.18
C LEU A 144 -3.65 0.44 12.36
N VAL A 145 -4.79 0.64 11.71
CA VAL A 145 -5.01 1.82 10.86
C VAL A 145 -6.06 2.74 11.49
N MET A 146 -5.76 4.04 11.50
CA MET A 146 -6.72 5.09 11.76
C MET A 146 -7.24 5.63 10.43
N VAL A 147 -8.57 5.56 10.27
CA VAL A 147 -9.29 5.95 9.05
C VAL A 147 -10.59 6.66 9.42
N GLN A 148 -11.31 7.24 8.47
CA GLN A 148 -12.67 7.75 8.73
C GLN A 148 -13.57 6.65 9.29
N ARG A 149 -14.50 7.01 10.18
CA ARG A 149 -15.42 6.05 10.82
C ARG A 149 -16.10 5.11 9.83
N GLU A 150 -16.71 5.64 8.76
CA GLU A 150 -17.42 4.83 7.76
C GLU A 150 -16.48 3.85 7.03
N VAL A 151 -15.26 4.29 6.70
CA VAL A 151 -14.25 3.45 6.06
C VAL A 151 -13.83 2.33 7.00
N GLY A 152 -13.58 2.65 8.27
CA GLY A 152 -13.19 1.64 9.26
C GLY A 152 -14.31 0.64 9.55
N GLU A 153 -15.56 1.11 9.64
CA GLU A 153 -16.74 0.26 9.75
C GLU A 153 -16.91 -0.66 8.54
N ARG A 154 -16.63 -0.17 7.31
CA ARG A 154 -16.65 -0.99 6.09
C ARG A 154 -15.56 -2.05 6.08
N LEU A 155 -14.32 -1.72 6.47
CA LEU A 155 -13.21 -2.69 6.52
C LEU A 155 -13.49 -3.83 7.51
N ALA A 156 -14.16 -3.53 8.63
CA ALA A 156 -14.48 -4.49 9.69
C ALA A 156 -15.92 -5.03 9.65
N ALA A 157 -16.70 -4.72 8.61
CA ALA A 157 -18.10 -5.12 8.54
C ALA A 157 -18.24 -6.64 8.38
N ALA A 158 -19.22 -7.21 9.09
CA ALA A 158 -19.65 -8.60 8.92
C ALA A 158 -20.78 -8.70 7.88
N PRO A 159 -21.02 -9.90 7.29
CA PRO A 159 -22.15 -10.12 6.40
C PRO A 159 -23.49 -9.70 7.03
N GLY A 160 -24.40 -9.20 6.20
CA GLY A 160 -25.71 -8.68 6.59
C GLY A 160 -25.70 -7.28 7.23
N ARG A 161 -24.52 -6.65 7.38
CA ARG A 161 -24.42 -5.27 7.87
C ARG A 161 -24.45 -4.26 6.73
N GLU A 162 -25.01 -3.08 6.98
CA GLU A 162 -25.14 -2.01 5.98
C GLU A 162 -23.78 -1.60 5.38
N ALA A 163 -22.73 -1.56 6.19
CA ALA A 163 -21.38 -1.20 5.74
C ALA A 163 -20.67 -2.32 4.97
N TYR A 164 -21.22 -3.55 4.92
CA TYR A 164 -20.58 -4.70 4.29
C TYR A 164 -20.51 -4.56 2.77
N GLY A 165 -19.33 -4.80 2.21
CA GLY A 165 -19.09 -4.66 0.78
C GLY A 165 -17.80 -5.34 0.33
N ILE A 166 -17.38 -5.01 -0.90
CA ILE A 166 -16.16 -5.57 -1.51
C ILE A 166 -14.92 -5.45 -0.59
N PRO A 167 -14.64 -4.29 0.06
CA PRO A 167 -13.50 -4.20 0.97
C PRO A 167 -13.59 -5.16 2.15
N SER A 168 -14.80 -5.36 2.70
CA SER A 168 -15.05 -6.27 3.82
C SER A 168 -14.75 -7.72 3.42
N VAL A 169 -15.18 -8.14 2.22
CA VAL A 169 -14.90 -9.49 1.69
C VAL A 169 -13.39 -9.66 1.47
N LYS A 170 -12.72 -8.66 0.90
CA LYS A 170 -11.27 -8.73 0.62
C LYS A 170 -10.42 -8.76 1.89
N VAL A 171 -10.78 -7.97 2.91
CA VAL A 171 -10.18 -8.08 4.23
C VAL A 171 -10.47 -9.46 4.83
N ALA A 172 -11.71 -9.93 4.82
CA ALA A 172 -12.08 -11.22 5.39
C ALA A 172 -11.34 -12.41 4.76
N TYR A 173 -11.01 -12.30 3.47
CA TYR A 173 -10.23 -13.29 2.72
C TYR A 173 -8.83 -13.46 3.31
N TRP A 174 -8.11 -12.38 3.58
CA TRP A 174 -6.73 -12.42 4.08
C TRP A 174 -6.60 -12.35 5.60
N ALA A 175 -7.58 -11.79 6.28
CA ALA A 175 -7.45 -11.32 7.65
C ALA A 175 -8.77 -11.39 8.43
N THR A 176 -8.68 -11.10 9.72
CA THR A 176 -9.81 -10.66 10.55
C THR A 176 -9.66 -9.16 10.80
N ALA A 177 -10.77 -8.44 10.95
CA ALA A 177 -10.75 -7.02 11.25
C ALA A 177 -11.80 -6.62 12.28
N ARG A 178 -11.45 -5.66 13.13
CA ARG A 178 -12.31 -5.13 14.19
C ARG A 178 -12.05 -3.65 14.45
N VAL A 179 -13.10 -2.88 14.69
CA VAL A 179 -12.98 -1.51 15.21
C VAL A 179 -12.64 -1.61 16.70
N VAL A 180 -11.44 -1.17 17.07
CA VAL A 180 -10.91 -1.23 18.46
C VAL A 180 -10.96 0.11 19.17
N GLY A 181 -11.40 1.16 18.49
CA GLY A 181 -11.49 2.49 19.07
C GLY A 181 -12.05 3.53 18.14
N ARG A 182 -12.44 4.66 18.72
CA ARG A 182 -12.75 5.89 18.00
C ARG A 182 -11.81 7.00 18.46
N VAL A 183 -11.62 7.99 17.60
CA VAL A 183 -10.80 9.17 17.85
C VAL A 183 -11.58 10.38 17.36
N GLY A 184 -11.83 11.33 18.27
CA GLY A 184 -12.57 12.55 17.98
C GLY A 184 -11.75 13.53 17.12
N PRO A 185 -12.40 14.47 16.40
CA PRO A 185 -11.70 15.38 15.48
C PRO A 185 -10.80 16.42 16.18
N ASP A 186 -11.01 16.68 17.47
CA ASP A 186 -10.32 17.75 18.19
C ASP A 186 -8.83 17.46 18.49
N VAL A 187 -8.39 16.22 18.30
CA VAL A 187 -6.99 15.83 18.48
C VAL A 187 -6.14 16.04 17.23
N PHE A 188 -6.68 16.68 16.19
CA PHE A 188 -6.01 16.89 14.91
C PHE A 188 -5.75 18.36 14.59
N VAL A 189 -4.75 18.59 13.73
CA VAL A 189 -4.49 19.86 13.04
C VAL A 189 -4.21 19.59 11.55
N PRO A 190 -5.00 20.12 10.61
CA PRO A 190 -6.30 20.78 10.82
C PRO A 190 -7.34 19.80 11.38
N ARG A 191 -8.43 20.34 11.90
CA ARG A 191 -9.55 19.53 12.42
C ARG A 191 -10.31 18.89 11.25
N PRO A 192 -10.45 17.55 11.18
CA PRO A 192 -11.27 16.90 10.16
C PRO A 192 -12.77 17.13 10.41
N ARG A 193 -13.58 16.88 9.39
CA ARG A 193 -15.05 17.06 9.44
C ARG A 193 -15.80 15.90 10.09
N VAL A 194 -15.16 14.74 10.19
CA VAL A 194 -15.77 13.48 10.64
C VAL A 194 -14.89 12.83 11.71
N GLU A 195 -15.49 11.93 12.49
CA GLU A 195 -14.75 11.09 13.43
C GLU A 195 -13.88 10.04 12.72
N SER A 196 -12.80 9.65 13.39
CA SER A 196 -11.93 8.56 12.98
C SER A 196 -12.20 7.28 13.77
N ALA A 197 -11.96 6.13 13.16
CA ALA A 197 -11.98 4.81 13.78
C ALA A 197 -10.58 4.19 13.73
N LEU A 198 -10.22 3.47 14.78
CA LEU A 198 -9.04 2.61 14.83
C LEU A 198 -9.47 1.19 14.49
N VAL A 199 -8.90 0.63 13.42
CA VAL A 199 -9.19 -0.71 12.95
C VAL A 199 -7.96 -1.58 13.14
N SER A 200 -8.11 -2.64 13.92
CA SER A 200 -7.13 -3.70 14.04
C SER A 200 -7.45 -4.76 12.97
N ILE A 201 -6.45 -5.10 12.17
CA ILE A 201 -6.50 -6.11 11.11
C ILE A 201 -5.39 -7.13 11.39
N GLU A 202 -5.75 -8.40 11.48
CA GLU A 202 -4.82 -9.48 11.80
C GLU A 202 -4.87 -10.52 10.68
N ARG A 203 -3.73 -10.68 9.99
CA ARG A 203 -3.59 -11.60 8.87
C ARG A 203 -3.78 -13.03 9.36
N ARG A 204 -4.52 -13.81 8.58
CA ARG A 204 -4.70 -15.24 8.84
C ARG A 204 -3.44 -16.01 8.45
N PRO A 205 -3.16 -17.16 9.09
CA PRO A 205 -2.10 -18.07 8.64
C PRO A 205 -2.29 -18.56 7.20
N ALA A 206 -3.55 -18.68 6.75
CA ALA A 206 -3.94 -19.02 5.40
C ALA A 206 -5.21 -18.24 5.01
N PRO A 207 -5.49 -18.03 3.70
CA PRO A 207 -6.73 -17.40 3.26
C PRO A 207 -7.98 -18.07 3.84
N ALA A 208 -9.08 -17.32 3.94
CA ALA A 208 -10.34 -17.83 4.49
C ALA A 208 -10.99 -18.95 3.66
N THR A 209 -10.49 -19.19 2.44
CA THR A 209 -10.93 -20.24 1.52
C THR A 209 -9.82 -20.54 0.51
N ASP A 210 -9.76 -21.77 0.02
CA ASP A 210 -8.79 -22.21 -1.00
C ASP A 210 -9.17 -21.80 -2.43
N ALA A 211 -10.29 -21.11 -2.61
CA ALA A 211 -10.75 -20.67 -3.92
C ALA A 211 -9.75 -19.67 -4.54
N PRO A 212 -9.48 -19.75 -5.87
CA PRO A 212 -8.59 -18.81 -6.53
C PRO A 212 -9.04 -17.35 -6.33
N PRO A 213 -8.18 -16.44 -5.82
CA PRO A 213 -8.57 -15.07 -5.52
C PRO A 213 -9.18 -14.35 -6.72
N ALA A 214 -8.59 -14.52 -7.92
CA ALA A 214 -9.07 -13.90 -9.15
C ALA A 214 -10.55 -14.25 -9.42
N ARG A 215 -10.91 -15.53 -9.36
CA ARG A 215 -12.28 -15.99 -9.59
C ARG A 215 -13.23 -15.47 -8.52
N LEU A 216 -12.82 -15.58 -7.25
CA LEU A 216 -13.63 -15.14 -6.12
C LEU A 216 -13.96 -13.65 -6.27
N PHE A 217 -12.97 -12.81 -6.53
CA PHE A 217 -13.19 -11.37 -6.62
C PHE A 217 -13.88 -10.94 -7.91
N ASP A 218 -13.82 -11.71 -9.00
CA ASP A 218 -14.72 -11.52 -10.16
C ASP A 218 -16.19 -11.70 -9.76
N LEU A 219 -16.49 -12.77 -9.02
CA LEU A 219 -17.85 -13.03 -8.53
C LEU A 219 -18.31 -11.97 -7.52
N VAL A 220 -17.44 -11.57 -6.58
CA VAL A 220 -17.74 -10.51 -5.61
C VAL A 220 -18.04 -9.19 -6.34
N ARG A 221 -17.21 -8.78 -7.32
CA ARG A 221 -17.46 -7.59 -8.13
C ARG A 221 -18.80 -7.65 -8.86
N ALA A 222 -19.10 -8.77 -9.51
CA ALA A 222 -20.38 -8.97 -10.19
C ALA A 222 -21.57 -8.93 -9.21
N GLY A 223 -21.44 -9.60 -8.07
CA GLY A 223 -22.46 -9.64 -7.02
C GLY A 223 -22.84 -8.27 -6.47
N PHE A 224 -21.83 -7.45 -6.14
CA PHE A 224 -22.03 -6.09 -5.63
C PHE A 224 -22.29 -5.03 -6.71
N GLY A 225 -22.17 -5.38 -8.00
CA GLY A 225 -22.33 -4.45 -9.12
C GLY A 225 -23.75 -3.86 -9.27
N GLN A 226 -24.78 -4.56 -8.76
CA GLN A 226 -26.17 -4.07 -8.78
C GLN A 226 -26.78 -4.12 -7.38
N ARG A 227 -26.96 -2.95 -6.75
CA ARG A 227 -27.55 -2.84 -5.41
C ARG A 227 -28.93 -3.49 -5.35
N ARG A 228 -29.18 -4.25 -4.26
CA ARG A 228 -30.47 -4.89 -3.92
C ARG A 228 -30.91 -6.01 -4.88
N LYS A 229 -30.10 -6.40 -5.86
CA LYS A 229 -30.42 -7.53 -6.75
C LYS A 229 -30.04 -8.85 -6.10
N MET A 230 -30.84 -9.88 -6.39
CA MET A 230 -30.58 -11.27 -5.99
C MET A 230 -29.39 -11.82 -6.77
N LEU A 231 -28.59 -12.71 -6.15
CA LEU A 231 -27.37 -13.26 -6.75
C LEU A 231 -27.60 -13.96 -8.08
N ARG A 232 -28.72 -14.67 -8.29
CA ARG A 232 -29.03 -15.27 -9.60
C ARG A 232 -29.12 -14.26 -10.74
N ARG A 233 -29.42 -12.99 -10.43
CA ARG A 233 -29.46 -11.89 -11.40
C ARG A 233 -28.08 -11.26 -11.55
N SER A 234 -27.40 -11.00 -10.44
CA SER A 234 -26.07 -10.37 -10.46
C SER A 234 -24.98 -11.27 -11.03
N LEU A 235 -25.08 -12.58 -10.85
CA LEU A 235 -24.12 -13.59 -11.32
C LEU A 235 -24.60 -14.34 -12.57
N ALA A 236 -25.60 -13.82 -13.27
CA ALA A 236 -26.09 -14.42 -14.50
C ALA A 236 -24.96 -14.58 -15.52
N GLY A 237 -24.81 -15.77 -16.09
CA GLY A 237 -23.70 -16.11 -17.01
C GLY A 237 -22.37 -16.44 -16.32
N LEU A 238 -22.24 -16.21 -15.01
CA LEU A 238 -21.05 -16.58 -14.23
C LEU A 238 -21.30 -17.81 -13.35
N VAL A 239 -22.50 -17.94 -12.79
CA VAL A 239 -22.92 -19.07 -11.95
C VAL A 239 -24.32 -19.51 -12.39
N GLY A 240 -24.44 -20.78 -12.81
CA GLY A 240 -25.72 -21.40 -13.17
C GLY A 240 -26.49 -21.96 -11.96
N PRO A 241 -27.75 -22.40 -12.14
CA PRO A 241 -28.55 -22.99 -11.07
C PRO A 241 -27.86 -24.14 -10.33
N ASP A 242 -27.20 -25.05 -11.08
CA ASP A 242 -26.46 -26.18 -10.50
C ASP A 242 -25.25 -25.71 -9.67
N GLY A 243 -24.63 -24.60 -10.05
CA GLY A 243 -23.54 -23.99 -9.27
C GLY A 243 -24.02 -23.45 -7.93
N PHE A 244 -25.17 -22.78 -7.88
CA PHE A 244 -25.77 -22.36 -6.61
C PHE A 244 -26.12 -23.55 -5.71
N ALA A 245 -26.70 -24.61 -6.29
CA ALA A 245 -27.03 -25.83 -5.56
C ALA A 245 -25.77 -26.53 -5.01
N ALA A 246 -24.73 -26.69 -5.83
CA ALA A 246 -23.45 -27.29 -5.44
C ALA A 246 -22.72 -26.48 -4.35
N ALA A 247 -22.78 -25.14 -4.41
CA ALA A 247 -22.22 -24.28 -3.37
C ALA A 247 -23.07 -24.22 -2.09
N GLY A 248 -24.29 -24.77 -2.09
CA GLY A 248 -25.24 -24.65 -0.99
C GLY A 248 -25.67 -23.21 -0.73
N ILE A 249 -25.79 -22.40 -1.78
CA ILE A 249 -26.16 -20.97 -1.69
C ILE A 249 -27.53 -20.75 -2.31
N ARG A 250 -28.41 -20.04 -1.58
CA ARG A 250 -29.73 -19.69 -2.10
C ARG A 250 -29.59 -18.70 -3.27
N PRO A 251 -30.17 -18.98 -4.45
CA PRO A 251 -30.08 -18.08 -5.61
C PRO A 251 -30.77 -16.72 -5.42
N ASP A 252 -31.63 -16.58 -4.41
CA ASP A 252 -32.33 -15.36 -4.03
C ASP A 252 -31.64 -14.55 -2.92
N ALA A 253 -30.55 -15.07 -2.34
CA ALA A 253 -29.70 -14.29 -1.44
C ALA A 253 -29.11 -13.07 -2.17
N ARG A 254 -28.73 -12.05 -1.40
CA ARG A 254 -28.02 -10.88 -1.92
C ARG A 254 -26.54 -10.94 -1.58
N ALA A 255 -25.73 -10.19 -2.33
CA ALA A 255 -24.28 -10.15 -2.14
C ALA A 255 -23.88 -9.77 -0.72
N GLU A 256 -24.61 -8.83 -0.10
CA GLU A 256 -24.35 -8.41 1.27
C GLU A 256 -24.61 -9.49 2.33
N GLU A 257 -25.32 -10.58 2.01
CA GLU A 257 -25.63 -11.66 2.94
C GLU A 257 -24.52 -12.74 3.01
N LEU A 258 -23.62 -12.78 2.02
CA LEU A 258 -22.64 -13.86 1.89
C LEU A 258 -21.35 -13.58 2.68
N ALA A 259 -20.92 -14.56 3.46
CA ALA A 259 -19.58 -14.61 4.03
C ALA A 259 -18.52 -14.93 2.97
N VAL A 260 -17.25 -14.65 3.25
CA VAL A 260 -16.15 -14.93 2.31
C VAL A 260 -16.05 -16.41 1.93
N GLN A 261 -16.39 -17.32 2.85
CA GLN A 261 -16.43 -18.76 2.59
C GLN A 261 -17.54 -19.13 1.60
N ASP A 262 -18.67 -18.40 1.61
CA ASP A 262 -19.76 -18.60 0.67
C ASP A 262 -19.35 -18.20 -0.75
N TRP A 263 -18.65 -17.07 -0.88
CA TRP A 263 -18.00 -16.66 -2.11
C TRP A 263 -16.96 -17.67 -2.59
N GLY A 264 -16.18 -18.24 -1.66
CA GLY A 264 -15.25 -19.34 -1.93
C GLY A 264 -15.95 -20.56 -2.54
N ARG A 265 -17.04 -21.03 -1.92
CA ARG A 265 -17.82 -22.15 -2.47
C ARG A 265 -18.37 -21.84 -3.86
N LEU A 266 -18.89 -20.63 -4.10
CA LEU A 266 -19.35 -20.22 -5.44
C LEU A 266 -18.22 -20.17 -6.47
N ALA A 267 -17.02 -19.74 -6.06
CA ALA A 267 -15.86 -19.69 -6.93
C ALA A 267 -15.33 -21.08 -7.31
N SER A 268 -15.47 -22.06 -6.41
CA SER A 268 -15.01 -23.45 -6.62
C SER A 268 -15.94 -24.31 -7.50
N VAL A 269 -17.20 -23.90 -7.72
CA VAL A 269 -18.21 -24.68 -8.46
C VAL A 269 -18.53 -24.15 -9.87
N GLY A 270 -17.94 -23.01 -10.26
CA GLY A 270 -18.15 -22.45 -11.60
C GLY A 270 -17.45 -23.26 -12.70
N PRO A 271 -17.81 -23.07 -13.99
CA PRO A 271 -17.03 -23.64 -15.09
C PRO A 271 -15.57 -23.16 -14.98
N PRO A 272 -14.58 -24.01 -15.36
CA PRO A 272 -13.17 -23.68 -15.23
C PRO A 272 -12.86 -22.35 -15.92
N LEU A 273 -12.00 -21.55 -15.30
CA LEU A 273 -11.48 -20.32 -15.90
C LEU A 273 -10.86 -20.64 -17.27
N PRO A 274 -11.03 -19.79 -18.30
CA PRO A 274 -10.07 -19.79 -19.39
C PRO A 274 -8.67 -19.60 -18.78
N PRO A 275 -7.64 -20.34 -19.25
CA PRO A 275 -6.32 -20.26 -18.66
C PRO A 275 -5.86 -18.81 -18.64
N GLN A 276 -5.39 -18.34 -17.48
CA GLN A 276 -4.69 -17.07 -17.43
C GLN A 276 -3.45 -17.19 -18.33
N PRO A 277 -3.13 -16.16 -19.14
CA PRO A 277 -1.84 -16.14 -19.81
C PRO A 277 -0.76 -16.27 -18.73
N ALA A 278 0.12 -17.25 -18.89
CA ALA A 278 1.26 -17.42 -18.00
C ALA A 278 1.98 -16.07 -17.85
N PRO A 279 2.48 -15.71 -16.65
CA PRO A 279 3.40 -14.59 -16.53
C PRO A 279 4.50 -14.80 -17.57
N GLN A 280 4.61 -13.88 -18.53
CA GLN A 280 5.64 -13.99 -19.55
C GLN A 280 6.98 -14.06 -18.81
N PRO A 281 7.82 -15.08 -19.08
CA PRO A 281 9.15 -15.11 -18.51
C PRO A 281 9.83 -13.79 -18.88
N ALA A 282 10.40 -13.12 -17.88
CA ALA A 282 11.21 -11.94 -18.11
C ALA A 282 12.20 -12.28 -19.23
N LEU A 283 12.18 -11.47 -20.30
CA LEU A 283 13.18 -11.60 -21.35
C LEU A 283 14.56 -11.61 -20.67
N PRO A 284 15.45 -12.56 -21.00
CA PRO A 284 16.81 -12.50 -20.51
C PRO A 284 17.39 -11.12 -20.89
N PRO A 285 18.17 -10.49 -20.00
CA PRO A 285 18.82 -9.23 -20.34
C PRO A 285 19.57 -9.42 -21.65
N GLN A 286 19.27 -8.56 -22.63
CA GLN A 286 20.03 -8.58 -23.87
C GLN A 286 21.51 -8.40 -23.52
N PRO A 287 22.41 -9.22 -24.08
CA PRO A 287 23.82 -9.02 -23.87
C PRO A 287 24.16 -7.60 -24.32
N ALA A 288 24.89 -6.87 -23.47
CA ALA A 288 25.38 -5.54 -23.81
C ALA A 288 26.02 -5.61 -25.19
N SER A 289 25.52 -4.79 -26.11
CA SER A 289 26.11 -4.58 -27.42
C SER A 289 27.60 -4.27 -27.21
N GLN A 290 28.45 -5.15 -27.72
CA GLN A 290 29.89 -4.89 -27.77
C GLN A 290 30.10 -3.55 -28.49
N PRO A 291 30.96 -2.66 -27.95
CA PRO A 291 31.32 -1.47 -28.70
C PRO A 291 31.97 -1.91 -30.01
N ALA A 292 31.51 -1.35 -31.13
CA ALA A 292 32.06 -1.58 -32.45
C ALA A 292 33.59 -1.37 -32.44
N PRO A 293 34.37 -2.20 -33.15
CA PRO A 293 35.80 -1.99 -33.27
C PRO A 293 36.06 -0.65 -33.98
N ALA A 294 36.93 0.16 -33.39
CA ALA A 294 37.44 1.37 -34.02
C ALA A 294 38.36 1.00 -35.19
N GLU A 295 37.78 0.86 -36.39
CA GLU A 295 38.54 0.80 -37.63
C GLU A 295 38.62 2.20 -38.25
N GLY A 296 39.84 2.75 -38.31
CA GLY A 296 40.07 4.04 -38.95
C GLY A 296 41.48 4.62 -38.82
N ALA A 297 42.52 3.83 -38.51
CA ALA A 297 43.90 4.26 -38.68
C ALA A 297 44.33 4.05 -40.14
N ALA A 298 44.03 5.04 -41.00
CA ALA A 298 44.54 5.07 -42.37
C ALA A 298 46.07 5.25 -42.35
N ARG A 299 46.79 4.16 -42.65
CA ARG A 299 48.22 4.19 -42.99
C ARG A 299 48.38 4.69 -44.42
N LEU A 300 49.18 5.75 -44.58
CA LEU A 300 49.71 6.25 -45.85
C LEU A 300 50.43 5.16 -46.65
N PRO A 301 50.24 5.08 -47.98
CA PRO A 301 51.13 4.31 -48.84
C PRO A 301 52.35 5.13 -49.27
N ALA A 302 53.47 4.43 -49.37
CA ALA A 302 54.78 4.91 -49.77
C ALA A 302 54.89 5.24 -51.27
N ARG A 303 55.90 6.06 -51.56
CA ARG A 303 56.27 6.66 -52.85
C ARG A 303 56.66 5.67 -53.95
N SER A 304 56.19 5.96 -55.16
CA SER A 304 56.89 5.86 -56.45
C SER A 304 56.08 6.73 -57.43
N GLY A 305 56.57 7.66 -58.25
CA GLY A 305 57.86 7.88 -58.87
C GLY A 305 57.57 8.44 -60.28
N ARG A 306 58.28 9.52 -60.66
CA ARG A 306 58.53 10.09 -62.00
C ARG A 306 57.74 11.32 -62.51
N ARG A 307 58.61 12.31 -62.85
CA ARG A 307 58.60 13.27 -63.99
C ARG A 307 57.50 14.33 -63.93
N GLY A 308 57.75 15.63 -63.97
CA GLY A 308 58.92 16.43 -64.31
C GLY A 308 58.41 17.67 -65.05
N ARG A 309 58.91 18.87 -64.71
CA ARG A 309 59.19 20.03 -65.60
C ARG A 309 59.24 21.36 -64.82
N THR A 310 60.42 21.99 -64.88
CA THR A 310 60.73 23.43 -65.08
C THR A 310 60.02 24.49 -64.20
N ARG A 311 60.70 25.13 -63.24
CA ARG A 311 61.56 26.37 -63.31
C ARG A 311 60.75 27.70 -63.36
N PRO A 312 61.27 28.87 -62.91
CA PRO A 312 61.64 29.27 -61.52
C PRO A 312 61.23 30.75 -61.19
N ASN A 313 61.76 31.30 -60.07
CA ASN A 313 62.00 32.74 -59.75
C ASN A 313 60.79 33.53 -59.14
N ARG A 314 60.87 34.44 -58.14
CA ARG A 314 61.89 35.29 -57.46
C ARG A 314 61.36 35.61 -56.04
N SER A 315 62.10 35.47 -54.94
CA SER A 315 62.85 36.53 -54.20
C SER A 315 62.15 37.89 -54.00
N ARG A 316 61.62 38.16 -52.80
CA ARG A 316 62.11 39.12 -51.78
C ARG A 316 61.05 39.31 -50.70
#